data_AF-A0A519IF42-F1
#
_entry.id   AF-A0A519IF42-F1
#
_cell.length_a   1.000
_cell.length_b   1.000
_cell.length_c   1.000
_cell.angle_alpha   90.00
_cell.angle_beta   90.00
_cell.angle_gamma   90.00
#
_symmetry.space_group_name_H-M   'P 1'
#
loop_
_entity.id
_entity.type
_entity.pdbx_description
1 polymer ?
#
loop_
_entity_poly.entity_id
_entity_poly.type
_entity_poly.pdbx_seq_one_letter_code
_entity_poly.pdbx_strand_id
1 'polypeptide(L)'
;MTFTASIHGSGSATASARHNDPRTLPPSVAPGGPGLGGNTVAQIVEENCPGMLASAGVVIEHLDAQAGTWQCSTDDGQTWRAVRTDLVNRPGNMGLALDRDARLRVLPFGGHRVSGARVAFHTVQRSHGQGNGSYRAYADDDREDGSPTVTLVLGLAAINGTPPAVHVPRPRNKRALVQRAASAAAGASLVGAMALA
;
A
#
# COMPACT_ATOMS: atom_id res chain seq x y z
N MET A 1 43.95 44.05 44.06
CA MET A 1 45.07 44.69 43.32
C MET A 1 44.75 44.56 41.84
N THR A 2 44.51 45.68 41.18
CA THR A 2 44.18 45.77 39.74
C THR A 2 45.47 46.00 38.98
N PHE A 3 45.72 45.25 37.90
CA PHE A 3 46.60 45.71 36.81
C PHE A 3 46.06 45.25 35.46
N THR A 4 45.71 46.26 34.66
CA THR A 4 45.38 46.21 33.24
C THR A 4 46.68 46.24 32.43
N ALA A 5 46.75 45.55 31.29
CA ALA A 5 47.67 45.92 30.21
C ALA A 5 47.13 45.47 28.85
N SER A 6 47.32 46.35 27.86
CA SER A 6 46.66 46.39 26.56
C SER A 6 47.63 46.13 25.40
N ILE A 7 47.07 45.67 24.27
CA ILE A 7 47.37 45.92 22.85
C ILE A 7 48.78 45.69 22.23
N HIS A 8 48.80 44.87 21.15
CA HIS A 8 49.29 45.10 19.77
C HIS A 8 49.20 43.74 19.03
N GLY A 9 48.95 43.57 17.73
CA GLY A 9 48.76 44.45 16.58
C GLY A 9 48.74 43.57 15.31
N SER A 10 48.01 44.03 14.30
CA SER A 10 48.23 43.86 12.85
C SER A 10 48.37 42.49 12.17
N GLY A 11 47.50 42.24 11.18
CA GLY A 11 47.99 42.00 9.80
C GLY A 11 47.70 40.64 9.14
N SER A 12 46.59 40.59 8.40
CA SER A 12 46.37 39.97 7.08
C SER A 12 46.91 38.56 6.75
N ALA A 13 46.01 37.64 6.45
CA ALA A 13 46.08 36.85 5.21
C ALA A 13 44.71 36.26 4.83
N THR A 14 44.40 36.43 3.56
CA THR A 14 43.20 36.06 2.81
C THR A 14 42.98 34.54 2.70
N ALA A 15 41.73 34.08 2.87
CA ALA A 15 41.25 32.87 2.23
C ALA A 15 39.75 32.97 1.94
N SER A 16 39.45 33.17 0.66
CA SER A 16 38.12 33.05 0.07
C SER A 16 37.49 31.71 0.41
N ALA A 17 36.37 31.72 1.13
CA ALA A 17 35.43 30.61 1.15
C ALA A 17 34.09 31.13 0.64
N ARG A 18 33.88 30.96 -0.66
CA ARG A 18 32.60 31.21 -1.32
C ARG A 18 31.56 30.31 -0.65
N HIS A 19 30.49 30.94 -0.18
CA HIS A 19 29.24 30.28 0.23
C HIS A 19 28.78 29.34 -0.89
N ASN A 20 28.98 28.04 -0.71
CA ASN A 20 28.21 27.02 -1.40
C ASN A 20 27.25 26.46 -0.36
N ASP A 21 26.03 26.97 -0.37
CA ASP A 21 24.89 26.33 0.29
C ASP A 21 24.77 24.91 -0.28
N PRO A 22 24.85 23.84 0.53
CA PRO A 22 24.36 22.56 0.09
C PRO A 22 22.84 22.70 -0.02
N ARG A 23 22.34 22.85 -1.25
CA ARG A 23 20.92 22.68 -1.58
C ARG A 23 20.51 21.30 -1.08
N THR A 24 19.92 21.25 0.11
CA THR A 24 19.30 20.08 0.69
C THR A 24 18.17 19.69 -0.26
N LEU A 25 18.45 18.72 -1.12
CA LEU A 25 17.42 18.06 -1.90
C LEU A 25 16.49 17.37 -0.90
N PRO A 26 15.16 17.56 -0.97
CA PRO A 26 14.27 16.75 -0.17
C PRO A 26 14.52 15.27 -0.48
N PRO A 27 14.37 14.34 0.49
CA PRO A 27 14.40 12.93 0.18
C PRO A 27 13.33 12.68 -0.88
N SER A 28 13.77 12.19 -2.05
CA SER A 28 12.90 11.67 -3.08
C SER A 28 12.25 10.40 -2.51
N VAL A 29 11.16 10.57 -1.76
CA VAL A 29 10.19 9.50 -1.59
C VAL A 29 9.67 9.24 -2.99
N ALA A 30 10.21 8.20 -3.63
CA ALA A 30 9.57 7.65 -4.80
C ALA A 30 8.13 7.32 -4.37
N PRO A 31 7.09 7.86 -5.01
CA PRO A 31 5.76 7.39 -4.77
C PRO A 31 5.76 5.91 -5.18
N GLY A 32 5.62 5.02 -4.20
CA GLY A 32 5.29 3.62 -4.46
C GLY A 32 4.11 3.63 -5.42
N GLY A 33 4.32 3.10 -6.62
CA GLY A 33 3.33 3.17 -7.69
C GLY A 33 1.99 2.66 -7.17
N PRO A 34 0.87 3.36 -7.42
CA PRO A 34 -0.42 2.85 -7.02
C PRO A 34 -0.66 1.60 -7.89
N GLY A 35 -0.77 0.42 -7.31
CA GLY A 35 -0.93 -0.80 -8.10
C GLY A 35 -0.68 -2.07 -7.31
N LEU A 36 -1.75 -2.65 -6.74
CA LEU A 36 -1.79 -3.99 -6.15
C LEU A 36 -0.87 -4.20 -4.95
N GLY A 37 -0.91 -3.26 -4.02
CA GLY A 37 -0.02 -3.24 -2.86
C GLY A 37 -0.63 -3.66 -1.54
N GLY A 38 -1.83 -4.24 -1.46
CA GLY A 38 -2.48 -4.57 -0.18
C GLY A 38 -2.85 -3.33 0.65
N ASN A 39 -4.02 -3.38 1.30
CA ASN A 39 -4.38 -2.35 2.26
C ASN A 39 -3.59 -2.54 3.56
N THR A 40 -3.34 -1.44 4.25
CA THR A 40 -2.72 -1.49 5.57
C THR A 40 -3.69 -2.15 6.56
N VAL A 41 -3.15 -2.78 7.60
CA VAL A 41 -3.93 -3.31 8.71
C VAL A 41 -4.81 -2.22 9.32
N ALA A 42 -4.26 -1.01 9.50
CA ALA A 42 -5.00 0.15 9.97
C ALA A 42 -6.24 0.41 9.10
N GLN A 43 -6.07 0.48 7.77
CA GLN A 43 -7.17 0.77 6.86
C GLN A 43 -8.22 -0.35 6.87
N ILE A 44 -7.81 -1.62 6.87
CA ILE A 44 -8.75 -2.75 6.95
C ILE A 44 -9.58 -2.66 8.23
N VAL A 45 -8.95 -2.37 9.36
CA VAL A 45 -9.62 -2.23 10.66
C VAL A 45 -10.55 -1.01 10.67
N GLU A 46 -10.08 0.16 10.26
CA GLU A 46 -10.82 1.42 10.30
C GLU A 46 -12.06 1.38 9.39
N GLU A 47 -11.96 0.76 8.20
CA GLU A 47 -13.07 0.67 7.25
C GLU A 47 -14.11 -0.39 7.61
N ASN A 48 -13.71 -1.48 8.29
CA ASN A 48 -14.57 -2.66 8.46
C ASN A 48 -15.01 -2.90 9.92
N CYS A 49 -14.42 -2.19 10.89
CA CYS A 49 -14.71 -2.35 12.31
C CYS A 49 -15.01 -1.00 12.98
N PRO A 50 -16.16 -0.36 12.67
CA PRO A 50 -16.52 0.92 13.24
C PRO A 50 -16.66 0.83 14.77
N GLY A 51 -16.06 1.78 15.49
CA GLY A 51 -16.12 1.85 16.95
C GLY A 51 -15.05 1.03 17.69
N MET A 52 -14.18 0.32 16.98
CA MET A 52 -12.99 -0.29 17.60
C MET A 52 -11.94 0.79 17.90
N LEU A 53 -11.27 0.67 19.05
CA LEU A 53 -10.23 1.60 19.47
C LEU A 53 -9.10 1.68 18.43
N ALA A 54 -8.44 2.85 18.38
CA ALA A 54 -7.23 3.04 17.59
C ALA A 54 -6.19 1.99 17.98
N SER A 55 -5.98 1.03 17.08
CA SER A 55 -5.11 -0.11 17.32
C SER A 55 -3.70 0.16 16.83
N ALA A 56 -2.70 -0.33 17.57
CA ALA A 56 -1.30 -0.30 17.16
C ALA A 56 -0.97 -1.42 16.16
N GLY A 57 -1.85 -2.40 16.00
CA GLY A 57 -1.66 -3.55 15.11
C GLY A 57 -2.65 -4.67 15.40
N VAL A 58 -2.50 -5.80 14.74
CA VAL A 58 -3.35 -6.98 14.95
C VAL A 58 -2.50 -8.22 15.16
N VAL A 59 -3.14 -9.27 15.68
CA VAL A 59 -2.67 -10.63 15.53
C VAL A 59 -3.70 -11.37 14.69
N ILE A 60 -3.29 -11.80 13.49
CA ILE A 60 -4.11 -12.60 12.60
C ILE A 60 -4.17 -14.02 13.15
N GLU A 61 -5.38 -14.50 13.38
CA GLU A 61 -5.67 -15.81 13.97
C GLU A 61 -6.25 -16.79 12.95
N HIS A 62 -6.81 -16.29 11.86
CA HIS A 62 -7.30 -17.13 10.79
C HIS A 62 -7.29 -16.40 9.45
N LEU A 63 -6.89 -17.10 8.39
CA LEU A 63 -7.01 -16.65 7.01
C LEU A 63 -7.66 -17.73 6.16
N ASP A 64 -8.56 -17.32 5.25
CA ASP A 64 -9.16 -18.24 4.30
C ASP A 64 -8.12 -18.81 3.33
N ALA A 65 -7.64 -20.02 3.60
CA ALA A 65 -6.63 -20.69 2.79
C ALA A 65 -7.14 -21.06 1.38
N GLN A 66 -8.45 -21.05 1.14
CA GLN A 66 -9.04 -21.33 -0.19
C GLN A 66 -9.09 -20.08 -1.07
N ALA A 67 -9.02 -18.89 -0.47
CA ALA A 67 -9.08 -17.64 -1.21
C ALA A 67 -7.84 -17.39 -2.09
N GLY A 68 -6.68 -17.95 -1.73
CA GLY A 68 -5.44 -17.78 -2.47
C GLY A 68 -4.19 -17.82 -1.61
N THR A 69 -3.06 -17.37 -2.19
CA THR A 69 -1.80 -17.20 -1.47
C THR A 69 -1.82 -15.88 -0.72
N TRP A 70 -1.91 -15.95 0.61
CA TRP A 70 -1.83 -14.79 1.48
C TRP A 70 -0.40 -14.29 1.63
N GLN A 71 -0.24 -12.98 1.61
CA GLN A 71 1.04 -12.32 1.76
C GLN A 71 0.92 -11.09 2.66
N CYS A 72 1.97 -10.83 3.43
CA CYS A 72 2.11 -9.62 4.22
C CYS A 72 3.39 -8.86 3.86
N SER A 73 3.37 -7.56 4.08
CA SER A 73 4.54 -6.69 3.99
C SER A 73 4.65 -5.85 5.26
N THR A 74 5.87 -5.64 5.74
CA THR A 74 6.20 -4.79 6.90
C THR A 74 7.05 -3.57 6.49
N ASP A 75 7.25 -3.37 5.19
CA ASP A 75 8.10 -2.34 4.58
C ASP A 75 7.34 -1.58 3.49
N ASP A 76 6.08 -1.24 3.78
CA ASP A 76 5.20 -0.47 2.90
C ASP A 76 4.99 -1.09 1.49
N GLY A 77 5.01 -2.42 1.40
CA GLY A 77 4.79 -3.16 0.17
C GLY A 77 6.04 -3.31 -0.71
N GLN A 78 7.22 -2.90 -0.24
CA GLN A 78 8.48 -3.10 -0.98
C GLN A 78 8.83 -4.58 -1.08
N THR A 79 8.64 -5.35 -0.01
CA THR A 79 8.80 -6.81 -0.01
C THR A 79 7.55 -7.51 0.53
N TRP A 80 7.30 -8.72 0.01
CA TRP A 80 6.13 -9.52 0.35
C TRP A 80 6.55 -10.90 0.80
N ARG A 81 6.06 -11.32 1.97
CA ARG A 81 6.29 -12.64 2.54
C ARG A 81 5.01 -13.44 2.52
N ALA A 82 5.10 -14.71 2.13
CA ALA A 82 3.97 -15.63 2.21
C ALA A 82 3.56 -15.86 3.67
N VAL A 83 2.26 -15.81 3.94
CA VAL A 83 1.70 -16.16 5.24
C VAL A 83 1.46 -17.66 5.30
N ARG A 84 1.91 -18.28 6.38
CA ARG A 84 1.70 -19.69 6.70
C ARG A 84 0.31 -19.87 7.27
N THR A 85 -0.68 -19.97 6.39
CA THR A 85 -2.07 -20.22 6.78
C THR A 85 -2.22 -21.56 7.50
N ASP A 86 -1.36 -22.54 7.20
CA ASP A 86 -1.26 -23.82 7.93
C ASP A 86 -0.88 -23.67 9.41
N LEU A 87 -0.14 -22.60 9.74
CA LEU A 87 0.30 -22.33 11.10
C LEU A 87 -0.74 -21.50 11.85
N VAL A 88 -1.27 -20.47 11.18
CA VAL A 88 -2.26 -19.55 11.78
C VAL A 88 -3.60 -20.23 11.99
N ASN A 89 -4.07 -21.05 11.05
CA ASN A 89 -5.36 -21.74 11.17
C ASN A 89 -5.28 -23.02 12.02
N ARG A 90 -4.10 -23.37 12.53
CA ARG A 90 -3.91 -24.56 13.36
C ARG A 90 -4.50 -24.31 14.75
N PRO A 91 -5.15 -25.30 15.36
CA PRO A 91 -5.44 -25.27 16.79
C PRO A 91 -4.16 -25.02 17.62
N GLY A 92 -4.23 -24.23 18.68
CA GLY A 92 -3.08 -23.93 19.56
C GLY A 92 -2.63 -22.46 19.58
N ASN A 93 -3.53 -21.55 19.24
CA ASN A 93 -3.45 -20.11 19.48
C ASN A 93 -2.14 -19.48 18.99
N MET A 94 -1.74 -19.83 17.77
CA MET A 94 -0.59 -19.25 17.12
C MET A 94 -1.05 -18.31 16.01
N GLY A 95 -0.66 -17.04 16.07
CA GLY A 95 -1.11 -16.02 15.14
C GLY A 95 0.04 -15.24 14.51
N LEU A 96 -0.23 -14.62 13.36
CA LEU A 96 0.72 -13.71 12.70
C LEU A 96 0.50 -12.31 13.22
N ALA A 97 1.50 -11.74 13.88
CA ALA A 97 1.41 -10.39 14.39
C ALA A 97 1.86 -9.35 13.38
N LEU A 98 1.05 -8.32 13.21
CA LEU A 98 1.25 -7.26 12.22
C LEU A 98 1.01 -5.90 12.88
N ASP A 99 1.93 -4.96 12.70
CA ASP A 99 1.68 -3.56 13.10
C ASP A 99 0.66 -2.89 12.18
N ARG A 100 0.09 -1.77 12.62
CA ARG A 100 -0.94 -1.03 11.89
C ARG A 100 -0.56 -0.66 10.44
N ASP A 101 0.72 -0.40 10.20
CA ASP A 101 1.25 0.00 8.89
C ASP A 101 1.65 -1.21 8.01
N ALA A 102 1.64 -2.41 8.58
CA ALA A 102 1.84 -3.61 7.79
C ALA A 102 0.69 -3.76 6.78
N ARG A 103 1.00 -4.30 5.61
CA ARG A 103 0.05 -4.48 4.51
C ARG A 103 -0.28 -5.95 4.36
N LEU A 104 -1.54 -6.24 4.07
CA LEU A 104 -2.05 -7.59 3.83
C LEU A 104 -2.58 -7.67 2.40
N ARG A 105 -2.30 -8.77 1.71
CA ARG A 105 -2.90 -9.08 0.41
C ARG A 105 -3.14 -10.58 0.24
N VAL A 106 -4.03 -10.93 -0.66
CA VAL A 106 -4.27 -12.29 -1.13
C VAL A 106 -4.14 -12.34 -2.64
N LEU A 107 -3.40 -13.32 -3.16
CA LEU A 107 -3.29 -13.61 -4.58
C LEU A 107 -4.21 -14.78 -4.91
N PRO A 108 -5.38 -14.54 -5.55
CA PRO A 108 -6.36 -15.59 -5.77
C PRO A 108 -5.81 -16.73 -6.64
N PHE A 109 -6.18 -17.97 -6.32
CA PHE A 109 -5.87 -19.10 -7.18
C PHE A 109 -6.57 -18.95 -8.53
N GLY A 110 -5.82 -19.16 -9.63
CA GLY A 110 -6.37 -19.06 -10.98
C GLY A 110 -7.52 -20.05 -11.18
N GLY A 111 -8.59 -19.61 -11.86
CA GLY A 111 -9.75 -20.45 -12.20
C GLY A 111 -10.97 -20.29 -11.30
N HIS A 112 -10.83 -19.67 -10.12
CA HIS A 112 -11.95 -19.42 -9.21
C HIS A 112 -12.24 -17.91 -9.10
N ARG A 113 -13.52 -17.54 -9.26
CA ARG A 113 -13.97 -16.17 -8.94
C ARG A 113 -14.17 -16.06 -7.44
N VAL A 114 -13.11 -15.75 -6.71
CA VAL A 114 -13.19 -15.41 -5.29
C VAL A 114 -13.70 -13.97 -5.18
N SER A 115 -14.90 -13.77 -4.63
CA SER A 115 -15.47 -12.43 -4.43
C SER A 115 -15.01 -11.78 -3.12
N GLY A 116 -14.65 -12.60 -2.14
CA GLY A 116 -14.13 -12.18 -0.84
C GLY A 116 -13.49 -13.33 -0.08
N ALA A 117 -12.86 -13.01 1.04
CA ALA A 117 -12.10 -13.96 1.85
C ALA A 117 -12.33 -13.70 3.34
N ARG A 118 -12.33 -14.77 4.14
CA ARG A 118 -12.44 -14.67 5.61
C ARG A 118 -11.09 -14.31 6.23
N VAL A 119 -11.11 -13.37 7.17
CA VAL A 119 -9.97 -12.98 8.03
C VAL A 119 -10.47 -12.94 9.47
N ALA A 120 -9.77 -13.57 10.40
CA ALA A 120 -10.01 -13.38 11.83
C ALA A 120 -8.76 -12.85 12.53
N PHE A 121 -8.94 -11.91 13.42
CA PHE A 121 -7.86 -11.27 14.17
C PHE A 121 -8.38 -10.61 15.44
N HIS A 122 -7.50 -10.34 16.38
CA HIS A 122 -7.76 -9.36 17.44
C HIS A 122 -6.83 -8.15 17.27
N THR A 123 -7.27 -7.00 17.77
CA THR A 123 -6.46 -5.78 17.82
C THR A 123 -5.54 -5.79 19.02
N VAL A 124 -4.40 -5.11 18.90
CA VAL A 124 -3.49 -4.86 20.02
C VAL A 124 -3.32 -3.36 20.25
N GLN A 125 -3.13 -2.98 21.52
CA GLN A 125 -2.92 -1.58 21.90
C GLN A 125 -1.45 -1.15 21.81
N ARG A 126 -0.52 -2.10 21.78
CA ARG A 126 0.93 -1.83 21.65
C ARG A 126 1.46 -2.40 20.36
N SER A 127 2.35 -1.64 19.73
CA SER A 127 3.06 -2.09 18.53
C SER A 127 3.93 -3.30 18.88
N HIS A 128 4.05 -4.20 17.91
CA HIS A 128 4.89 -5.38 17.94
C HIS A 128 6.38 -5.06 17.77
N GLY A 129 6.73 -3.92 17.17
CA GLY A 129 8.11 -3.48 16.96
C GLY A 129 8.94 -4.54 16.23
N GLN A 130 10.00 -5.06 16.87
CA GLN A 130 10.82 -6.14 16.31
C GLN A 130 10.06 -7.45 16.06
N GLY A 131 8.88 -7.61 16.68
CA GLY A 131 7.99 -8.75 16.46
C GLY A 131 7.06 -8.57 15.26
N ASN A 132 7.10 -7.47 14.52
CA ASN A 132 6.23 -7.26 13.35
C ASN A 132 6.51 -8.30 12.26
N GLY A 133 5.48 -8.99 11.79
CA GLY A 133 5.58 -10.06 10.80
C GLY A 133 6.04 -11.42 11.35
N SER A 134 6.10 -11.58 12.68
CA SER A 134 6.44 -12.86 13.34
C SER A 134 5.21 -13.62 13.83
N TYR A 135 5.33 -14.95 13.87
CA TYR A 135 4.30 -15.81 14.46
C TYR A 135 4.50 -15.87 15.98
N ARG A 136 3.42 -15.71 16.74
CA ARG A 136 3.46 -15.77 18.20
C ARG A 136 2.25 -16.48 18.77
N ALA A 137 2.45 -17.10 19.93
CA ALA A 137 1.34 -17.57 20.73
C ALA A 137 0.52 -16.36 21.24
N TYR A 138 -0.79 -16.53 21.33
CA TYR A 138 -1.72 -15.57 21.90
C TYR A 138 -2.62 -16.26 22.93
N ALA A 139 -3.17 -15.52 23.90
CA ALA A 139 -4.10 -16.07 24.89
C ALA A 139 -5.41 -16.50 24.20
N ASP A 140 -6.16 -17.49 24.69
CA ASP A 140 -7.46 -17.86 24.10
C ASP A 140 -8.52 -16.76 24.25
N ASP A 141 -9.71 -16.92 23.66
CA ASP A 141 -10.78 -15.89 23.63
C ASP A 141 -11.23 -15.46 25.04
N ASP A 142 -10.96 -16.27 26.09
CA ASP A 142 -11.03 -15.91 27.52
C ASP A 142 -9.94 -14.89 27.96
N ARG A 143 -9.60 -13.90 27.13
CA ARG A 143 -8.61 -12.86 27.47
C ARG A 143 -9.22 -11.87 28.47
N GLU A 144 -8.62 -11.77 29.65
CA GLU A 144 -8.97 -10.76 30.67
C GLU A 144 -8.83 -9.32 30.13
N ASP A 145 -7.98 -9.11 29.11
CA ASP A 145 -7.62 -7.81 28.53
C ASP A 145 -8.60 -7.23 27.48
N GLY A 146 -9.74 -7.88 27.21
CA GLY A 146 -10.87 -7.25 26.50
C GLY A 146 -10.67 -6.93 25.00
N SER A 147 -9.76 -7.62 24.30
CA SER A 147 -9.61 -7.54 22.83
C SER A 147 -10.19 -8.79 22.17
N PRO A 148 -11.52 -8.82 21.89
CA PRO A 148 -12.17 -10.01 21.34
C PRO A 148 -11.73 -10.28 19.91
N THR A 149 -11.80 -11.54 19.51
CA THR A 149 -11.55 -11.95 18.14
C THR A 149 -12.63 -11.39 17.22
N VAL A 150 -12.20 -10.64 16.21
CA VAL A 150 -13.06 -10.13 15.14
C VAL A 150 -12.90 -11.01 13.92
N THR A 151 -14.02 -11.53 13.41
CA THR A 151 -14.07 -12.24 12.13
C THR A 151 -14.74 -11.37 11.08
N LEU A 152 -14.05 -11.15 9.96
CA LEU A 152 -14.56 -10.42 8.81
C LEU A 152 -14.62 -11.32 7.56
N VAL A 153 -15.56 -11.03 6.66
CA VAL A 153 -15.54 -11.51 5.28
C VAL A 153 -15.35 -10.30 4.39
N LEU A 154 -14.16 -10.16 3.82
CA LEU A 154 -13.74 -8.96 3.11
C LEU A 154 -13.74 -9.20 1.60
N GLY A 155 -14.24 -8.24 0.83
CA GLY A 155 -14.07 -8.26 -0.62
C GLY A 155 -12.59 -8.12 -1.01
N LEU A 156 -12.19 -8.65 -2.17
CA LEU A 156 -10.78 -8.61 -2.58
C LEU A 156 -10.21 -7.19 -2.68
N ALA A 157 -11.01 -6.18 -3.03
CA ALA A 157 -10.58 -4.79 -3.07
C ALA A 157 -10.32 -4.21 -1.66
N ALA A 158 -11.06 -4.65 -0.65
CA ALA A 158 -10.85 -4.24 0.74
C ALA A 158 -9.57 -4.88 1.33
N ILE A 159 -9.11 -5.99 0.78
CA ILE A 159 -7.86 -6.65 1.17
C ILE A 159 -6.69 -6.10 0.32
N ASN A 160 -6.79 -6.19 -1.00
CA ASN A 160 -5.67 -5.94 -1.92
C ASN A 160 -5.50 -4.46 -2.31
N GLY A 161 -6.45 -3.61 -1.92
CA GLY A 161 -6.61 -2.26 -2.43
C GLY A 161 -7.28 -2.23 -3.80
N THR A 162 -7.83 -1.07 -4.14
CA THR A 162 -8.38 -0.84 -5.49
C THR A 162 -7.22 -0.53 -6.44
N PRO A 163 -7.06 -1.25 -7.56
CA PRO A 163 -6.06 -0.90 -8.56
C PRO A 163 -6.28 0.55 -9.00
N PRO A 164 -5.23 1.33 -9.31
CA PRO A 164 -5.43 2.63 -9.92
C PRO A 164 -6.28 2.46 -11.19
N ALA A 165 -7.12 3.44 -11.48
CA ALA A 165 -7.80 3.48 -12.76
C ALA A 165 -6.76 3.66 -13.87
N VAL A 166 -6.31 2.54 -14.46
CA VAL A 166 -5.47 2.60 -15.66
C VAL A 166 -6.39 2.98 -16.80
N HIS A 167 -6.28 4.21 -17.29
CA HIS A 167 -6.87 4.57 -18.56
C HIS A 167 -6.15 3.79 -19.65
N VAL A 168 -6.66 2.61 -19.99
CA VAL A 168 -6.20 1.87 -21.17
C VAL A 168 -6.83 2.58 -22.36
N PRO A 169 -6.06 3.30 -23.20
CA PRO A 169 -6.61 3.89 -24.40
C PRO A 169 -7.20 2.74 -25.21
N ARG A 170 -8.49 2.81 -25.51
CA ARG A 170 -9.12 1.78 -26.35
C ARG A 170 -8.25 1.61 -27.59
N PRO A 171 -7.84 0.37 -27.95
CA PRO A 171 -7.08 0.15 -29.16
C PRO A 171 -7.83 0.81 -30.33
N ARG A 172 -7.29 1.91 -30.86
CA ARG A 172 -7.89 2.57 -32.02
C ARG A 172 -7.75 1.60 -33.17
N ASN A 173 -8.86 1.01 -33.60
CA ASN A 173 -8.88 0.16 -34.78
C ASN A 173 -8.53 1.03 -36.00
N LYS A 174 -7.25 1.01 -36.40
CA LYS A 174 -6.73 1.84 -37.51
C LYS A 174 -7.49 1.56 -38.80
N ARG A 175 -7.96 0.32 -39.03
CA ARG A 175 -8.75 -0.04 -40.22
C ARG A 175 -10.11 0.67 -40.25
N ALA A 176 -10.82 0.71 -39.11
CA ALA A 176 -12.11 1.39 -39.02
C ALA A 176 -11.97 2.91 -39.27
N LEU A 177 -10.86 3.53 -38.87
CA LEU A 177 -10.61 4.94 -39.11
C LEU A 177 -10.31 5.24 -40.58
N VAL A 178 -9.51 4.41 -41.24
CA VAL A 178 -9.23 4.54 -42.67
C VAL A 178 -10.51 4.33 -43.49
N GLN A 179 -11.34 3.35 -43.13
CA GLN A 179 -12.63 3.13 -43.78
C GLN A 179 -13.57 4.33 -43.59
N ARG A 180 -13.61 4.92 -42.39
CA ARG A 180 -14.43 6.10 -42.08
C ARG A 180 -13.92 7.37 -42.79
N ALA A 181 -12.61 7.52 -42.94
CA ALA A 181 -12.00 8.60 -43.70
C ALA A 181 -12.28 8.46 -45.21
N ALA A 182 -12.19 7.24 -45.74
CA ALA A 182 -12.50 6.95 -47.14
C ALA A 182 -13.98 7.18 -47.47
N SER A 183 -14.89 6.77 -46.58
CA SER A 183 -16.34 7.00 -46.77
C SER A 183 -16.73 8.47 -46.58
N ALA A 184 -16.06 9.23 -45.71
CA ALA A 184 -16.25 10.68 -45.60
C ALA A 184 -15.76 11.42 -46.86
N ALA A 185 -14.62 11.02 -47.43
CA ALA A 185 -14.09 11.59 -48.67
C ALA A 185 -15.00 11.28 -49.88
N ALA A 186 -15.54 10.07 -49.97
CA ALA A 186 -16.49 9.68 -51.02
C ALA A 186 -17.83 10.43 -50.89
N GLY A 187 -18.31 10.67 -49.66
CA GLY A 187 -19.50 11.49 -49.43
C GLY A 187 -19.31 12.95 -49.86
N ALA A 188 -18.14 13.53 -49.59
CA ALA A 188 -17.82 14.90 -49.99
C ALA A 188 -17.71 15.08 -51.52
N SER A 189 -17.17 14.09 -52.24
CA SER A 189 -17.08 14.17 -53.71
C SER A 189 -18.46 14.09 -54.39
N LEU A 190 -19.41 13.36 -53.80
CA LEU A 190 -20.76 13.24 -54.36
C LEU A 190 -21.58 14.53 -54.20
N VAL A 191 -21.41 15.24 -53.08
CA VAL A 191 -22.09 16.52 -52.83
C VAL A 191 -21.52 17.63 -53.73
N GLY A 192 -20.20 17.62 -54.00
CA GLY A 192 -19.58 18.57 -54.93
C GLY A 192 -20.04 18.40 -56.39
N ALA A 193 -20.34 17.17 -56.82
CA ALA A 193 -20.82 16.89 -58.18
C ALA A 193 -22.28 17.30 -58.41
N MET A 194 -23.12 17.33 -57.36
CA MET A 194 -24.53 17.73 -57.43
C MET A 194 -24.73 19.26 -57.39
N ALA A 195 -23.69 20.04 -57.05
CA ALA A 195 -23.76 21.51 -56.96
C ALA A 195 -23.42 22.24 -58.28
N LEU A 196 -23.12 21.49 -59.35
CA LEU A 196 -22.67 22.00 -60.65
C LEU A 196 -23.63 21.70 -61.82
N ALA A 197 -24.84 21.25 -61.52
CA ALA A 197 -25.90 20.97 -62.50
C ALA A 197 -26.99 22.05 -62.50
#